data_AF-A0A2V1DA89-F1
#
_entry.id   AF-A0A2V1DA89-F1
#
_cell.length_a   1.000
_cell.length_b   1.000
_cell.length_c   1.000
_cell.angle_alpha   90.00
_cell.angle_beta   90.00
_cell.angle_gamma   90.00
#
_symmetry.space_group_name_H-M   'P 1'
#
loop_
_entity.id
_entity.type
_entity.pdbx_description
1 polymer ?
#
loop_
_entity_poly.entity_id
_entity_poly.type
_entity_poly.pdbx_seq_one_letter_code
_entity_poly.pdbx_strand_id
1 'polypeptide(L)'
;MSLNPEPSQPQERAQHDLPPKSYADAAEEALEPQQSHANGNGHAGLNAEPSQPDEPDGAHDPAPKPKVLNITTNGAGAVQTASPDDVEKYEGAGLENGPRSPGRGHRRKTSSKSNGSIGRKHGEVLKGEENEEFEVYQKHEGRNGNTLTSVRTQDGYNKDAYTDKKKPSKRRNSELKSGRQAGAGWHRSKIRFAPLNVPLQRRLQTLAVLMHTLSVAGLVGIFFLLCAIPLLWPILLPYTLFVLFSNAGTSGELSYRSKRWRNAKVWSLFASYFPARLHRSQELEPTRKYIFGYHPHGIISHGAFAAFATEALGFSQLFPGITNTLLTLEGNFKLPLYREYALRMGLGSVSRESCENILSKGGRNGEGMGRAITIVVGGARESLESMPGSMRLVLNRRQGFVKLAIRNGADLVPVIGFGENELYEQLNPHKHPWVYRGQMLTKKLMGWTVPIFHARGIFNYDVGLMPYRRPMNIVVGRPIKVQQQKNPDKDYVEKVHKQYIDELVRLWKDHKDEFAPQWTEELEIIE
;
A
#
# COMPACT_ATOMS: atom_id res chain seq x y z
N MET A 1 -4.46 -22.33 49.03
CA MET A 1 -3.20 -22.03 49.76
C MET A 1 -2.15 -21.65 48.73
N SER A 2 -1.51 -20.50 48.95
CA SER A 2 -0.32 -19.93 48.29
C SER A 2 -0.23 -19.90 46.76
N LEU A 3 -0.79 -18.84 46.15
CA LEU A 3 -0.39 -18.29 44.85
C LEU A 3 0.66 -17.19 45.08
N ASN A 4 1.90 -17.56 45.42
CA ASN A 4 3.01 -16.60 45.38
C ASN A 4 3.93 -16.99 44.20
N PRO A 5 3.96 -16.19 43.11
CA PRO A 5 4.90 -16.43 42.03
C PRO A 5 6.33 -16.25 42.55
N GLU A 6 7.25 -17.11 42.10
CA GLU A 6 8.67 -16.99 42.45
C GLU A 6 9.21 -15.59 42.10
N PRO A 7 10.10 -15.02 42.93
CA PRO A 7 10.69 -13.71 42.66
C PRO A 7 11.49 -13.72 41.36
N SER A 8 11.30 -12.69 40.55
CA SER A 8 11.97 -12.51 39.25
C SER A 8 13.23 -11.63 39.33
N GLN A 9 13.44 -10.93 40.46
CA GLN A 9 14.60 -10.08 40.64
C GLN A 9 15.85 -10.90 41.01
N PRO A 10 17.01 -10.67 40.35
CA PRO A 10 18.23 -11.44 40.62
C PRO A 10 18.73 -11.35 42.07
N GLN A 11 18.51 -10.20 42.72
CA GLN A 11 18.93 -9.96 44.10
C GLN A 11 18.08 -10.76 45.10
N GLU A 12 16.78 -10.91 44.83
CA GLU A 12 15.85 -11.69 45.66
C GLU A 12 16.05 -13.20 45.44
N ARG A 13 16.27 -13.65 44.20
CA ARG A 13 16.61 -15.07 43.92
C ARG A 13 17.92 -15.49 44.60
N ALA A 14 18.91 -14.60 44.64
CA ALA A 14 20.17 -14.86 45.35
C ALA A 14 19.99 -14.96 46.87
N GLN A 15 19.01 -14.26 47.46
CA GLN A 15 18.69 -14.40 48.89
C GLN A 15 17.96 -15.70 49.23
N HIS A 16 17.34 -16.34 48.22
CA HIS A 16 16.61 -17.60 48.35
C HIS A 16 17.34 -18.81 47.74
N ASP A 17 18.63 -18.69 47.39
CA ASP A 17 19.45 -19.71 46.72
C ASP A 17 18.82 -20.28 45.44
N LEU A 18 18.06 -19.46 44.72
CA LEU A 18 17.40 -19.84 43.46
C LEU A 18 18.32 -19.55 42.26
N PRO A 19 18.31 -20.40 41.21
CA PRO A 19 19.14 -20.20 40.03
C PRO A 19 18.80 -18.90 39.30
N PRO A 20 19.78 -18.26 38.63
CA PRO A 20 19.56 -17.01 37.89
C PRO A 20 18.60 -17.26 36.73
N LYS A 21 17.58 -16.42 36.62
CA LYS A 21 16.52 -16.53 35.62
C LYS A 21 16.33 -15.19 34.92
N SER A 22 16.16 -15.20 33.59
CA SER A 22 15.95 -13.94 32.86
C SER A 22 14.51 -13.46 33.05
N TYR A 23 14.29 -12.15 32.94
CA TYR A 23 12.96 -11.55 33.05
C TYR A 23 11.98 -12.09 31.99
N ALA A 24 12.50 -12.43 30.80
CA ALA A 24 11.69 -13.01 29.72
C ALA A 24 11.20 -14.42 30.09
N ASP A 25 12.08 -15.25 30.65
CA ASP A 25 11.73 -16.64 31.04
C ASP A 25 10.75 -16.66 32.23
N ALA A 26 10.84 -15.70 33.14
CA ALA A 26 9.89 -15.55 34.24
C ALA A 26 8.50 -15.07 33.77
N ALA A 27 8.44 -14.31 32.67
CA ALA A 27 7.19 -13.83 32.09
C ALA A 27 6.48 -14.91 31.25
N GLU A 28 7.22 -15.79 30.59
CA GLU A 28 6.65 -16.91 29.83
C GLU A 28 6.03 -17.97 30.76
N GLU A 29 6.66 -18.30 31.88
CA GLU A 29 6.11 -19.30 32.82
C GLU A 29 4.87 -18.79 33.58
N ALA A 30 4.73 -17.48 33.79
CA ALA A 30 3.50 -16.89 34.35
C ALA A 30 2.30 -16.97 33.40
N LEU A 31 2.52 -17.28 32.11
CA LEU A 31 1.48 -17.42 31.09
C LEU A 31 1.07 -18.89 30.86
N GLU A 32 1.79 -19.85 31.44
CA GLU A 32 1.45 -21.27 31.35
C GLU A 32 0.63 -21.73 32.58
N PRO A 33 -0.62 -22.23 32.41
CA PRO A 33 -1.33 -22.85 33.51
C PRO A 33 -0.72 -24.24 33.80
N GLN A 34 -0.14 -24.42 34.99
CA GLN A 34 0.34 -25.73 35.44
C GLN A 34 -0.82 -26.75 35.48
N GLN A 35 -0.70 -27.84 34.71
CA GLN A 35 -1.60 -28.99 34.75
C GLN A 35 -1.46 -29.73 36.10
N SER A 36 -2.49 -29.69 36.93
CA SER A 36 -2.64 -30.61 38.05
C SER A 36 -3.51 -31.80 37.65
N HIS A 37 -2.91 -32.99 37.70
CA HIS A 37 -3.62 -34.27 37.73
C HIS A 37 -4.25 -34.48 39.12
N ALA A 38 -5.56 -34.77 39.20
CA ALA A 38 -6.15 -35.84 40.01
C ALA A 38 -7.70 -35.83 40.00
N ASN A 39 -8.26 -36.98 39.58
CA ASN A 39 -9.54 -37.63 39.88
C ASN A 39 -10.58 -37.00 40.84
N GLY A 40 -11.87 -37.15 40.50
CA GLY A 40 -12.90 -37.51 41.47
C GLY A 40 -14.32 -36.95 41.23
N ASN A 41 -15.23 -37.83 40.81
CA ASN A 41 -16.71 -37.76 40.76
C ASN A 41 -17.44 -36.81 41.76
N GLY A 42 -18.59 -36.26 41.33
CA GLY A 42 -19.65 -35.84 42.26
C GLY A 42 -20.78 -35.00 41.67
N HIS A 43 -22.02 -35.44 41.87
CA HIS A 43 -23.29 -34.92 41.35
C HIS A 43 -23.85 -33.65 42.05
N ALA A 44 -24.70 -32.93 41.30
CA ALA A 44 -25.99 -32.30 41.68
C ALA A 44 -26.07 -30.98 42.52
N GLY A 45 -26.95 -30.08 42.06
CA GLY A 45 -28.04 -29.55 42.91
C GLY A 45 -28.09 -28.05 43.27
N LEU A 46 -28.95 -27.30 42.56
CA LEU A 46 -29.96 -26.31 43.02
C LEU A 46 -29.66 -25.21 44.07
N ASN A 47 -30.03 -23.97 43.67
CA ASN A 47 -30.73 -22.87 44.38
C ASN A 47 -30.27 -22.40 45.78
N ALA A 48 -29.95 -21.09 45.88
CA ALA A 48 -30.72 -20.07 46.63
C ALA A 48 -29.83 -18.90 47.13
N GLU A 49 -30.17 -17.68 46.69
CA GLU A 49 -30.05 -16.42 47.48
C GLU A 49 -31.17 -16.37 48.55
N PRO A 50 -31.28 -15.37 49.48
CA PRO A 50 -30.50 -14.13 49.67
C PRO A 50 -30.10 -13.84 51.14
N SER A 51 -29.25 -12.83 51.39
CA SER A 51 -29.45 -11.76 52.41
C SER A 51 -28.21 -10.87 52.64
N GLN A 52 -28.43 -9.55 52.53
CA GLN A 52 -27.71 -8.46 53.23
C GLN A 52 -28.41 -8.20 54.60
N PRO A 53 -27.98 -7.28 55.49
CA PRO A 53 -26.93 -6.23 55.40
C PRO A 53 -25.99 -6.17 56.64
N ASP A 54 -25.00 -5.26 56.63
CA ASP A 54 -24.72 -4.29 57.72
C ASP A 54 -23.41 -3.50 57.48
N GLU A 55 -23.54 -2.18 57.49
CA GLU A 55 -22.51 -1.14 57.76
C GLU A 55 -22.77 -0.62 59.19
N PRO A 56 -21.88 0.12 59.93
CA PRO A 56 -21.09 1.26 59.41
C PRO A 56 -19.72 1.59 60.08
N ASP A 57 -19.13 2.67 59.57
CA ASP A 57 -18.24 3.69 60.18
C ASP A 57 -16.74 3.46 60.46
N GLY A 58 -15.91 4.39 59.94
CA GLY A 58 -14.55 4.66 60.40
C GLY A 58 -13.64 5.42 59.42
N ALA A 59 -13.54 6.74 59.58
CA ALA A 59 -12.80 7.71 58.74
C ALA A 59 -11.26 7.68 58.89
N HIS A 60 -10.53 8.10 57.84
CA HIS A 60 -9.36 9.03 57.92
C HIS A 60 -8.86 9.49 56.53
N ASP A 61 -8.35 10.72 56.51
CA ASP A 61 -8.12 11.69 55.42
C ASP A 61 -6.98 11.39 54.39
N PRO A 62 -6.87 12.19 53.30
CA PRO A 62 -6.17 11.83 52.04
C PRO A 62 -4.87 12.62 51.68
N ALA A 63 -4.23 12.12 50.60
CA ALA A 63 -3.35 12.80 49.61
C ALA A 63 -1.83 12.91 49.94
N PRO A 64 -0.91 12.92 48.92
CA PRO A 64 -0.88 13.96 47.88
C PRO A 64 -0.64 13.50 46.42
N LYS A 65 -1.16 14.30 45.48
CA LYS A 65 -0.81 14.30 44.03
C LYS A 65 0.26 15.37 43.75
N PRO A 66 1.17 15.19 42.77
CA PRO A 66 2.04 16.28 42.31
C PRO A 66 1.41 17.15 41.19
N LYS A 67 1.85 18.41 41.17
CA LYS A 67 1.28 19.58 40.47
C LYS A 67 1.71 19.77 39.00
N VAL A 68 0.72 20.31 38.28
CA VAL A 68 0.62 21.13 37.05
C VAL A 68 1.82 22.02 36.66
N LEU A 69 2.01 22.20 35.35
CA LEU A 69 2.53 23.44 34.73
C LEU A 69 1.67 23.80 33.50
N ASN A 70 0.81 24.81 33.65
CA ASN A 70 0.10 25.51 32.57
C ASN A 70 0.57 26.97 32.61
N ILE A 71 1.00 27.50 31.46
CA ILE A 71 1.34 28.91 31.30
C ILE A 71 0.18 29.59 30.56
N THR A 72 -0.41 30.59 31.21
CA THR A 72 -1.28 31.62 30.64
C THR A 72 -0.47 32.89 30.35
N THR A 73 -0.82 33.61 29.29
CA THR A 73 -0.51 35.04 29.15
C THR A 73 -1.73 35.78 28.63
N ASN A 74 -2.11 36.83 29.35
CA ASN A 74 -3.20 37.77 29.08
C ASN A 74 -2.79 38.87 28.07
N GLY A 75 -3.74 39.33 27.26
CA GLY A 75 -4.20 40.72 27.33
C GLY A 75 -3.66 41.79 26.36
N ALA A 76 -4.62 42.31 25.57
CA ALA A 76 -4.88 43.73 25.24
C ALA A 76 -4.17 44.42 24.05
N GLY A 77 -4.99 45.09 23.22
CA GLY A 77 -4.57 46.15 22.29
C GLY A 77 -5.50 46.32 21.07
N ALA A 78 -6.66 46.95 21.24
CA ALA A 78 -7.53 47.40 20.15
C ALA A 78 -7.28 48.90 19.87
N VAL A 79 -7.13 49.30 18.60
CA VAL A 79 -7.32 50.68 18.12
C VAL A 79 -7.81 50.64 16.65
N GLN A 80 -8.88 51.39 16.36
CA GLN A 80 -9.46 51.69 15.04
C GLN A 80 -8.97 53.05 14.51
N THR A 81 -9.41 53.40 13.29
CA THR A 81 -9.32 54.69 12.52
C THR A 81 -8.08 54.76 11.61
N ALA A 82 -8.10 55.23 10.34
CA ALA A 82 -9.11 55.76 9.43
C ALA A 82 -8.59 55.66 7.96
N SER A 83 -9.46 55.72 6.95
CA SER A 83 -9.14 56.03 5.54
C SER A 83 -8.82 57.53 5.36
N PRO A 84 -8.15 57.96 4.26
CA PRO A 84 -8.91 58.38 3.06
C PRO A 84 -8.21 58.18 1.69
N ASP A 85 -9.08 58.01 0.68
CA ASP A 85 -9.13 58.57 -0.68
C ASP A 85 -7.92 58.69 -1.63
N ASP A 86 -8.11 58.02 -2.77
CA ASP A 86 -7.88 58.39 -4.18
C ASP A 86 -7.23 59.75 -4.51
N VAL A 87 -6.14 59.69 -5.28
CA VAL A 87 -5.84 60.65 -6.37
C VAL A 87 -5.20 59.90 -7.55
N GLU A 88 -5.95 59.82 -8.65
CA GLU A 88 -5.43 59.54 -9.99
C GLU A 88 -4.64 60.74 -10.54
N LYS A 89 -3.53 60.47 -11.26
CA LYS A 89 -3.17 61.18 -12.51
C LYS A 89 -2.08 60.44 -13.31
N TYR A 90 -2.50 59.96 -14.48
CA TYR A 90 -1.87 59.96 -15.82
C TYR A 90 -0.63 60.87 -16.00
N GLU A 91 0.36 60.67 -16.88
CA GLU A 91 0.59 59.83 -18.07
C GLU A 91 2.09 59.95 -18.44
N GLY A 92 2.66 59.01 -19.22
CA GLY A 92 3.99 59.21 -19.83
C GLY A 92 4.65 57.94 -20.36
N ALA A 93 4.42 57.65 -21.65
CA ALA A 93 4.87 56.47 -22.37
C ALA A 93 6.41 56.35 -22.52
N GLY A 94 6.90 55.12 -22.51
CA GLY A 94 8.25 54.74 -22.91
C GLY A 94 8.39 53.22 -22.96
N LEU A 95 8.18 52.65 -24.15
CA LEU A 95 8.38 51.24 -24.47
C LEU A 95 9.85 50.83 -24.27
N GLU A 96 10.10 49.68 -23.63
CA GLU A 96 11.02 48.65 -24.15
C GLU A 96 10.95 47.33 -23.36
N ASN A 97 11.02 46.24 -24.10
CA ASN A 97 10.62 44.88 -23.75
C ASN A 97 11.73 44.05 -23.06
N GLY A 98 11.36 43.21 -22.08
CA GLY A 98 12.11 41.99 -21.70
C GLY A 98 12.25 41.72 -20.19
N PRO A 99 11.75 40.58 -19.65
CA PRO A 99 11.79 40.30 -18.21
C PRO A 99 13.21 39.90 -17.74
N ARG A 100 13.81 40.76 -16.91
CA ARG A 100 15.06 40.49 -16.17
C ARG A 100 14.75 39.84 -14.82
N SER A 101 15.42 38.73 -14.53
CA SER A 101 15.31 37.99 -13.26
C SER A 101 15.85 38.80 -12.07
N PRO A 102 15.27 38.67 -10.86
CA PRO A 102 15.65 39.49 -9.70
C PRO A 102 16.98 39.02 -9.08
N GLY A 103 17.97 39.90 -9.09
CA GLY A 103 19.22 39.77 -8.34
C GLY A 103 19.01 40.09 -6.87
N ARG A 104 19.12 39.09 -5.99
CA ARG A 104 19.12 39.24 -4.53
C ARG A 104 20.39 39.97 -4.06
N GLY A 105 20.21 41.13 -3.45
CA GLY A 105 21.26 41.84 -2.71
C GLY A 105 21.66 41.10 -1.43
N HIS A 106 22.96 40.83 -1.28
CA HIS A 106 23.54 40.39 -0.01
C HIS A 106 24.38 41.51 0.60
N ARG A 107 23.84 42.03 1.71
CA ARG A 107 24.48 42.95 2.67
C ARG A 107 25.63 42.19 3.35
N ARG A 108 26.88 42.69 3.25
CA ARG A 108 28.03 42.15 3.98
C ARG A 108 28.52 43.21 4.98
N LYS A 109 28.37 42.95 6.28
CA LYS A 109 29.06 43.68 7.37
C LYS A 109 29.92 42.71 8.17
N THR A 110 31.23 42.97 8.10
CA THR A 110 32.29 42.85 9.12
C THR A 110 32.34 41.64 10.04
N SER A 111 33.43 40.88 9.95
CA SER A 111 34.03 40.18 11.10
C SER A 111 35.44 40.72 11.35
N SER A 112 35.61 41.26 12.54
CA SER A 112 36.85 41.73 13.15
C SER A 112 37.62 40.56 13.78
N LYS A 113 38.96 40.69 13.76
CA LYS A 113 40.01 40.11 14.63
C LYS A 113 41.07 39.28 13.91
N SER A 114 42.21 39.92 13.69
CA SER A 114 43.54 39.27 13.71
C SER A 114 44.44 40.10 14.64
N ASN A 115 44.76 39.54 15.80
CA ASN A 115 45.76 40.08 16.72
C ASN A 115 47.17 39.69 16.21
N GLY A 116 48.12 40.62 16.34
CA GLY A 116 49.52 40.29 16.57
C GLY A 116 50.51 40.63 15.44
N SER A 117 50.75 41.91 15.18
CA SER A 117 51.98 42.37 14.52
C SER A 117 52.86 43.11 15.53
N ILE A 118 53.90 42.43 16.02
CA ILE A 118 54.99 43.05 16.80
C ILE A 118 55.85 43.84 15.82
N GLY A 119 55.99 45.14 16.09
CA GLY A 119 56.71 46.09 15.26
C GLY A 119 58.22 45.86 15.21
N ARG A 120 58.82 46.11 14.04
CA ARG A 120 60.27 46.29 13.90
C ARG A 120 60.59 47.77 14.11
N LYS A 121 61.41 48.07 15.12
CA LYS A 121 62.10 49.35 15.29
C LYS A 121 63.39 49.35 14.45
N HIS A 122 63.74 50.54 14.00
CA HIS A 122 64.96 50.88 13.28
C HIS A 122 66.21 50.67 14.14
N GLY A 123 67.25 50.08 13.53
CA GLY A 123 68.67 50.37 13.78
C GLY A 123 69.37 49.58 14.88
N GLU A 124 70.14 48.56 14.50
CA GLU A 124 71.40 48.22 15.17
C GLU A 124 72.32 47.46 14.21
N VAL A 125 73.57 47.93 14.12
CA VAL A 125 74.65 47.42 13.27
C VAL A 125 75.39 46.32 14.02
N LEU A 126 75.67 45.19 13.36
CA LEU A 126 76.62 44.19 13.86
C LEU A 126 77.78 44.06 12.87
N LYS A 127 78.97 44.47 13.31
CA LYS A 127 80.27 44.06 12.76
C LYS A 127 80.67 42.75 13.44
N GLY A 128 81.16 41.79 12.66
CA GLY A 128 81.59 40.47 13.11
C GLY A 128 83.11 40.33 13.26
N GLU A 129 83.55 39.08 13.42
CA GLU A 129 84.87 38.46 13.13
C GLU A 129 84.60 36.94 13.38
N GLU A 130 84.70 35.98 12.45
CA GLU A 130 85.77 35.69 11.47
C GLU A 130 85.21 35.28 10.08
N ASN A 131 85.72 35.97 9.06
CA ASN A 131 86.16 35.53 7.73
C ASN A 131 85.42 34.40 6.98
N GLU A 132 84.45 34.77 6.14
CA GLU A 132 84.45 34.47 4.69
C GLU A 132 83.34 35.29 4.00
N GLU A 133 83.72 36.23 3.14
CA GLU A 133 82.80 36.95 2.26
C GLU A 133 82.29 36.02 1.16
N PHE A 134 81.00 35.69 1.15
CA PHE A 134 80.36 35.11 -0.03
C PHE A 134 79.49 36.18 -0.70
N GLU A 135 80.01 36.77 -1.78
CA GLU A 135 79.26 37.65 -2.67
C GLU A 135 78.12 36.89 -3.35
N VAL A 136 76.88 37.09 -2.89
CA VAL A 136 75.66 36.49 -3.48
C VAL A 136 75.16 37.28 -4.72
N TYR A 137 75.89 38.31 -5.15
CA TYR A 137 75.44 39.26 -6.16
C TYR A 137 76.54 39.61 -7.17
N GLN A 138 76.43 39.10 -8.40
CA GLN A 138 77.24 39.58 -9.52
C GLN A 138 76.52 40.77 -10.17
N LYS A 139 77.17 41.95 -10.19
CA LYS A 139 76.69 43.13 -10.90
C LYS A 139 77.15 43.10 -12.35
N HIS A 140 76.21 43.28 -13.28
CA HIS A 140 76.53 43.56 -14.67
C HIS A 140 76.12 45.00 -15.00
N GLU A 141 77.05 45.79 -15.54
CA GLU A 141 76.77 47.11 -16.08
C GLU A 141 76.45 46.99 -17.58
N GLY A 142 75.20 47.34 -17.94
CA GLY A 142 74.85 47.59 -19.34
C GLY A 142 75.30 48.98 -19.78
N ARG A 143 75.61 49.15 -21.06
CA ARG A 143 76.11 50.40 -21.69
C ARG A 143 75.23 51.66 -21.51
N ASN A 144 74.05 51.54 -20.89
CA ASN A 144 73.09 52.63 -20.64
C ASN A 144 72.83 52.88 -19.14
N GLY A 145 73.72 52.47 -18.24
CA GLY A 145 73.71 52.90 -16.84
C GLY A 145 72.67 52.26 -15.92
N ASN A 146 71.96 51.21 -16.34
CA ASN A 146 71.10 50.42 -15.46
C ASN A 146 71.84 49.20 -14.91
N THR A 147 71.95 49.09 -13.59
CA THR A 147 72.48 47.92 -12.87
C THR A 147 71.45 46.79 -12.84
N LEU A 148 71.81 45.62 -13.37
CA LEU A 148 71.05 44.38 -13.21
C LEU A 148 71.77 43.47 -12.21
N THR A 149 71.03 42.99 -11.20
CA THR A 149 71.53 42.07 -10.18
C THR A 149 70.88 40.71 -10.41
N SER A 150 71.68 39.68 -10.74
CA SER A 150 71.21 38.30 -10.84
C SER A 150 71.80 37.44 -9.71
N VAL A 151 70.95 36.63 -9.07
CA VAL A 151 71.37 35.66 -8.02
C VAL A 151 71.68 34.32 -8.70
N ARG A 152 72.89 33.80 -8.53
CA ARG A 152 73.24 32.42 -8.93
C ARG A 152 72.95 31.47 -7.75
N THR A 153 72.26 30.36 -8.01
CA THR A 153 72.08 29.27 -7.04
C THR A 153 73.21 28.25 -7.18
N GLN A 154 73.72 27.72 -6.07
CA GLN A 154 74.86 26.79 -5.98
C GLN A 154 74.68 25.51 -6.83
N ASP A 155 75.76 25.11 -7.51
CA ASP A 155 75.87 23.85 -8.25
C ASP A 155 75.93 22.67 -7.28
N GLY A 156 74.78 22.03 -7.09
CA GLY A 156 74.61 20.87 -6.21
C GLY A 156 73.15 20.48 -5.96
N TYR A 157 72.20 21.36 -6.27
CA TYR A 157 70.77 21.16 -5.95
C TYR A 157 70.01 20.21 -6.91
N ASN A 158 70.70 19.56 -7.87
CA ASN A 158 70.04 18.88 -8.99
C ASN A 158 70.41 17.39 -9.15
N LYS A 159 70.53 16.64 -8.05
CA LYS A 159 70.72 15.18 -8.08
C LYS A 159 69.70 14.33 -7.32
N ASP A 160 68.73 14.94 -6.63
CA ASP A 160 67.62 14.20 -5.99
C ASP A 160 66.28 14.34 -6.72
N ALA A 161 66.26 14.94 -7.92
CA ALA A 161 65.04 15.21 -8.67
C ALA A 161 64.51 14.03 -9.52
N TYR A 162 65.13 12.85 -9.47
CA TYR A 162 64.79 11.72 -10.36
C TYR A 162 64.50 10.38 -9.67
N THR A 163 63.94 10.36 -8.46
CA THR A 163 63.22 9.17 -7.97
C THR A 163 62.11 9.56 -7.00
N ASP A 164 60.99 10.05 -7.52
CA ASP A 164 59.74 9.94 -6.76
C ASP A 164 58.54 9.84 -7.70
N LYS A 165 58.01 8.62 -7.85
CA LYS A 165 56.69 8.37 -8.45
C LYS A 165 55.64 8.97 -7.51
N LYS A 166 55.37 10.27 -7.64
CA LYS A 166 54.29 10.95 -6.92
C LYS A 166 52.95 10.32 -7.29
N LYS A 167 52.39 9.53 -6.37
CA LYS A 167 50.93 9.30 -6.28
C LYS A 167 50.23 10.67 -6.28
N PRO A 168 49.09 10.83 -6.96
CA PRO A 168 48.41 12.12 -7.02
C PRO A 168 48.08 12.60 -5.61
N SER A 169 48.61 13.78 -5.28
CA SER A 169 48.28 14.55 -4.08
C SER A 169 46.76 14.71 -4.02
N LYS A 170 46.09 13.96 -3.12
CA LYS A 170 44.71 14.25 -2.76
C LYS A 170 44.69 15.68 -2.20
N ARG A 171 44.03 16.59 -2.91
CA ARG A 171 43.63 17.91 -2.40
C ARG A 171 42.95 17.72 -1.05
N ARG A 172 43.70 17.85 0.04
CA ARG A 172 43.17 17.89 1.40
C ARG A 172 42.40 19.22 1.48
N ASN A 173 41.08 19.14 1.54
CA ASN A 173 40.10 20.23 1.55
C ASN A 173 39.45 20.60 0.20
N SER A 174 39.06 19.61 -0.62
CA SER A 174 38.02 19.80 -1.65
C SER A 174 36.75 18.98 -1.35
N GLU A 175 36.47 18.69 -0.08
CA GLU A 175 35.24 18.02 0.31
C GLU A 175 34.12 19.06 0.39
N LEU A 176 33.17 19.00 -0.53
CA LEU A 176 31.98 19.83 -0.52
C LEU A 176 31.22 19.56 0.78
N LYS A 177 31.18 20.55 1.68
CA LYS A 177 30.30 20.48 2.85
C LYS A 177 28.86 20.70 2.38
N SER A 178 28.13 19.60 2.22
CA SER A 178 26.69 19.62 2.00
C SER A 178 26.00 20.38 3.13
N GLY A 179 25.06 21.27 2.78
CA GLY A 179 24.10 21.82 3.73
C GLY A 179 23.14 20.73 4.26
N ARG A 180 22.13 21.13 5.05
CA ARG A 180 21.05 20.20 5.46
C ARG A 180 20.49 19.52 4.20
N GLN A 181 20.58 18.19 4.15
CA GLN A 181 19.96 17.41 3.10
C GLN A 181 18.44 17.53 3.27
N ALA A 182 17.74 18.08 2.26
CA ALA A 182 16.29 18.19 2.32
C ALA A 182 15.68 16.79 2.50
N GLY A 183 14.98 16.57 3.62
CA GLY A 183 14.42 15.27 3.99
C GLY A 183 15.31 14.40 4.89
N ALA A 184 16.52 14.82 5.28
CA ALA A 184 17.27 14.15 6.35
C ALA A 184 16.56 14.35 7.70
N GLY A 185 15.78 13.33 8.09
CA GLY A 185 14.89 13.32 9.25
C GLY A 185 13.52 12.71 8.94
N TRP A 186 13.13 12.62 7.66
CA TRP A 186 11.87 11.99 7.24
C TRP A 186 11.86 10.47 7.45
N HIS A 187 13.03 9.85 7.54
CA HIS A 187 13.16 8.45 7.97
C HIS A 187 12.83 8.24 9.45
N ARG A 188 12.73 9.32 10.25
CA ARG A 188 12.32 9.30 11.67
C ARG A 188 10.85 9.64 11.86
N SER A 189 10.13 10.12 10.84
CA SER A 189 8.68 10.29 10.95
C SER A 189 7.99 8.94 10.80
N LYS A 190 7.04 8.64 11.69
CA LYS A 190 6.18 7.44 11.62
C LYS A 190 5.38 7.34 10.31
N ILE A 191 5.33 8.44 9.55
CA ILE A 191 4.67 8.56 8.25
C ILE A 191 5.73 8.98 7.23
N ARG A 192 6.05 8.10 6.28
CA ARG A 192 6.90 8.35 5.12
C ARG A 192 6.03 8.95 4.02
N PHE A 193 6.31 10.16 3.59
CA PHE A 193 5.56 10.80 2.51
C PHE A 193 6.12 10.42 1.13
N ALA A 194 5.27 10.52 0.10
CA ALA A 194 5.73 10.34 -1.28
C ALA A 194 6.74 11.44 -1.65
N PRO A 195 7.92 11.11 -2.21
CA PRO A 195 8.87 12.14 -2.64
C PRO A 195 8.23 13.01 -3.72
N LEU A 196 8.43 14.33 -3.67
CA LEU A 196 7.80 15.28 -4.62
C LEU A 196 8.17 15.00 -6.09
N ASN A 197 9.26 14.28 -6.33
CA ASN A 197 9.75 13.87 -7.65
C ASN A 197 9.34 12.45 -8.05
N VAL A 198 8.06 12.07 -7.88
CA VAL A 198 7.53 10.82 -8.47
C VAL A 198 7.30 11.03 -9.98
N PRO A 199 7.82 10.15 -10.88
CA PRO A 199 7.57 10.21 -12.31
C PRO A 199 6.07 10.21 -12.66
N LEU A 200 5.69 10.92 -13.74
CA LEU A 200 4.30 11.04 -14.19
C LEU A 200 3.63 9.67 -14.38
N GLN A 201 4.35 8.70 -14.96
CA GLN A 201 3.85 7.34 -15.16
C GLN A 201 3.37 6.70 -13.85
N ARG A 202 4.16 6.80 -12.76
CA ARG A 202 3.78 6.26 -11.44
C ARG A 202 2.57 6.97 -10.85
N ARG A 203 2.41 8.28 -11.09
CA ARG A 203 1.23 9.04 -10.66
C ARG A 203 -0.02 8.61 -11.42
N LEU A 204 0.08 8.44 -12.73
CA LEU A 204 -1.02 7.97 -13.58
C LEU A 204 -1.45 6.54 -13.22
N GLN A 205 -0.49 5.65 -12.91
CA GLN A 205 -0.78 4.32 -12.37
C GLN A 205 -1.54 4.40 -11.03
N THR A 206 -1.07 5.23 -10.08
CA THR A 206 -1.77 5.43 -8.81
C THR A 206 -3.16 6.01 -9.02
N LEU A 207 -3.32 6.98 -9.93
CA LEU A 207 -4.62 7.56 -10.25
C LEU A 207 -5.58 6.52 -10.85
N ALA A 208 -5.11 5.64 -11.74
CA ALA A 208 -5.91 4.58 -12.33
C ALA A 208 -6.44 3.59 -11.27
N VAL A 209 -5.57 3.17 -10.35
CA VAL A 209 -5.96 2.29 -9.22
C VAL A 209 -6.89 3.00 -8.25
N LEU A 210 -6.62 4.27 -7.93
CA LEU A 210 -7.46 5.05 -7.04
C LEU A 210 -8.87 5.27 -7.63
N MET A 211 -8.94 5.61 -8.92
CA MET A 211 -10.19 5.77 -9.66
C MET A 211 -11.04 4.49 -9.59
N HIS A 212 -10.43 3.31 -9.77
CA HIS A 212 -11.14 2.05 -9.65
C HIS A 212 -11.52 1.72 -8.20
N THR A 213 -10.58 1.85 -7.25
CA THR A 213 -10.81 1.52 -5.84
C THR A 213 -11.91 2.40 -5.22
N LEU A 214 -11.96 3.67 -5.61
CA LEU A 214 -12.96 4.63 -5.14
C LEU A 214 -14.18 4.74 -6.08
N SER A 215 -14.32 3.92 -7.12
CA SER A 215 -15.38 4.14 -8.10
C SER A 215 -16.78 4.05 -7.50
N VAL A 216 -17.00 3.14 -6.55
CA VAL A 216 -18.30 3.01 -5.86
C VAL A 216 -18.59 4.28 -5.05
N ALA A 217 -17.72 4.61 -4.09
CA ALA A 217 -17.90 5.77 -3.22
C ALA A 217 -17.94 7.09 -4.01
N GLY A 218 -17.08 7.24 -5.02
CA GLY A 218 -16.99 8.41 -5.86
C GLY A 218 -18.22 8.62 -6.73
N LEU A 219 -18.69 7.59 -7.45
CA LEU A 219 -19.86 7.73 -8.33
C LEU A 219 -21.16 7.88 -7.53
N VAL A 220 -21.30 7.18 -6.41
CA VAL A 220 -22.45 7.36 -5.50
C VAL A 220 -22.41 8.75 -4.85
N GLY A 221 -21.23 9.23 -4.43
CA GLY A 221 -21.07 10.59 -3.88
C GLY A 221 -21.40 11.67 -4.91
N ILE A 222 -20.97 11.51 -6.17
CA ILE A 222 -21.35 12.40 -7.26
C ILE A 222 -22.86 12.39 -7.46
N PHE A 223 -23.50 11.22 -7.47
CA PHE A 223 -24.96 11.13 -7.61
C PHE A 223 -25.69 11.92 -6.51
N PHE A 224 -25.30 11.77 -5.24
CA PHE A 224 -25.90 12.53 -4.15
C PHE A 224 -25.62 14.04 -4.25
N LEU A 225 -24.44 14.43 -4.73
CA LEU A 225 -24.14 15.83 -5.01
C LEU A 225 -25.05 16.40 -6.12
N LEU A 226 -25.35 15.62 -7.17
CA LEU A 226 -26.31 16.01 -8.20
C LEU A 226 -27.74 16.10 -7.64
N CYS A 227 -28.13 15.19 -6.74
CA CYS A 227 -29.41 15.26 -6.04
C CYS A 227 -29.55 16.51 -5.17
N ALA A 228 -28.45 17.08 -4.67
CA ALA A 228 -28.48 18.33 -3.91
C ALA A 228 -28.83 19.56 -4.78
N ILE A 229 -28.89 19.42 -6.11
CA ILE A 229 -29.25 20.48 -7.06
C ILE A 229 -30.68 20.23 -7.57
N PRO A 230 -31.71 20.94 -7.07
CA PRO A 230 -33.11 20.70 -7.44
C PRO A 230 -33.40 20.81 -8.95
N LEU A 231 -32.64 21.65 -9.66
CA LEU A 231 -32.76 21.81 -11.11
C LEU A 231 -32.54 20.50 -11.89
N LEU A 232 -31.78 19.55 -11.32
CA LEU A 232 -31.48 18.27 -11.96
C LEU A 232 -32.54 17.18 -11.67
N TRP A 233 -33.47 17.41 -10.73
CA TRP A 233 -34.46 16.41 -10.32
C TRP A 233 -35.35 15.88 -11.45
N PRO A 234 -35.80 16.70 -12.43
CA PRO A 234 -36.57 16.20 -13.56
C PRO A 234 -35.84 15.14 -14.39
N ILE A 235 -34.50 15.09 -14.32
CA ILE A 235 -33.67 14.08 -14.99
C ILE A 235 -33.33 12.94 -14.02
N LEU A 236 -32.96 13.27 -12.78
CA LEU A 236 -32.49 12.29 -11.80
C LEU A 236 -33.61 11.36 -11.31
N LEU A 237 -34.84 11.85 -11.15
CA LEU A 237 -35.96 11.02 -10.69
C LEU A 237 -36.34 9.93 -11.71
N PRO A 238 -36.60 10.25 -13.01
CA PRO A 238 -36.82 9.21 -14.02
C PRO A 238 -35.63 8.26 -14.16
N TYR A 239 -34.39 8.78 -14.10
CA TYR A 239 -33.19 7.96 -14.16
C TYR A 239 -33.11 6.97 -12.98
N THR A 240 -33.40 7.42 -11.77
CA THR A 240 -33.38 6.55 -10.58
C THR A 240 -34.46 5.48 -10.65
N LEU A 241 -35.68 5.85 -11.05
CA LEU A 241 -36.75 4.88 -11.28
C LEU A 241 -36.34 3.84 -12.34
N PHE A 242 -35.77 4.28 -13.46
CA PHE A 242 -35.24 3.38 -14.48
C PHE A 242 -34.18 2.42 -13.91
N VAL A 243 -33.24 2.91 -13.10
CA VAL A 243 -32.21 2.06 -12.47
C VAL A 243 -32.83 1.01 -11.54
N LEU A 244 -33.83 1.39 -10.73
CA LEU A 244 -34.50 0.49 -9.78
C LEU A 244 -35.23 -0.65 -10.51
N PHE A 245 -35.91 -0.36 -11.61
CA PHE A 245 -36.66 -1.35 -12.39
C PHE A 245 -35.85 -2.05 -13.48
N SER A 246 -34.61 -1.64 -13.73
CA SER A 246 -33.77 -2.26 -14.76
C SER A 246 -33.25 -3.64 -14.34
N ASN A 247 -33.37 -4.61 -15.25
CA ASN A 247 -32.82 -5.97 -15.11
C ASN A 247 -31.49 -6.16 -15.88
N ALA A 248 -30.81 -5.07 -16.26
CA ALA A 248 -29.60 -5.14 -17.08
C ALA A 248 -28.44 -5.94 -16.43
N GLY A 249 -28.39 -5.97 -15.09
CA GLY A 249 -27.39 -6.74 -14.34
C GLY A 249 -27.64 -8.26 -14.34
N THR A 250 -28.85 -8.70 -14.67
CA THR A 250 -29.28 -10.11 -14.61
C THR A 250 -29.74 -10.68 -15.95
N SER A 251 -30.03 -9.85 -16.96
CA SER A 251 -30.63 -10.27 -18.24
C SER A 251 -29.79 -11.26 -19.06
N GLY A 252 -28.46 -11.20 -18.89
CA GLY A 252 -27.47 -12.00 -19.62
C GLY A 252 -27.11 -11.49 -21.02
N GLU A 253 -27.79 -10.47 -21.53
CA GLU A 253 -27.60 -9.95 -22.90
C GLU A 253 -26.26 -9.22 -23.09
N LEU A 254 -25.72 -8.65 -22.01
CA LEU A 254 -24.53 -7.78 -22.03
C LEU A 254 -24.66 -6.59 -23.01
N SER A 255 -25.88 -6.08 -23.25
CA SER A 255 -26.17 -4.99 -24.19
C SER A 255 -25.41 -3.69 -23.89
N TYR A 256 -25.08 -3.44 -22.62
CA TYR A 256 -24.31 -2.27 -22.18
C TYR A 256 -22.80 -2.46 -22.20
N ARG A 257 -22.29 -3.68 -22.45
CA ARG A 257 -20.86 -3.98 -22.43
C ARG A 257 -20.14 -3.22 -23.53
N SER A 258 -19.11 -2.46 -23.16
CA SER A 258 -18.34 -1.65 -24.11
C SER A 258 -16.93 -2.17 -24.32
N LYS A 259 -16.63 -2.61 -25.54
CA LYS A 259 -15.26 -2.98 -25.94
C LYS A 259 -14.30 -1.81 -25.76
N ARG A 260 -14.70 -0.59 -26.11
CA ARG A 260 -13.87 0.62 -25.98
C ARG A 260 -13.49 0.89 -24.52
N TRP A 261 -14.43 0.75 -23.58
CA TRP A 261 -14.14 0.96 -22.17
C TRP A 261 -13.19 -0.11 -21.64
N ARG A 262 -13.42 -1.39 -21.94
CA ARG A 262 -12.55 -2.50 -21.50
C ARG A 262 -11.13 -2.43 -22.09
N ASN A 263 -10.96 -1.84 -23.28
CA ASN A 263 -9.66 -1.64 -23.95
C ASN A 263 -9.00 -0.29 -23.66
N ALA A 264 -9.57 0.54 -22.76
CA ALA A 264 -9.02 1.84 -22.47
C ALA A 264 -7.61 1.74 -21.86
N LYS A 265 -6.68 2.62 -22.29
CA LYS A 265 -5.27 2.66 -21.82
C LYS A 265 -5.12 2.84 -20.31
N VAL A 266 -6.16 3.36 -19.63
CA VAL A 266 -6.19 3.46 -18.17
C VAL A 266 -6.05 2.09 -17.49
N TRP A 267 -6.54 1.02 -18.12
CA TRP A 267 -6.41 -0.33 -17.56
C TRP A 267 -5.00 -0.89 -17.73
N SER A 268 -4.26 -0.49 -18.76
CA SER A 268 -2.82 -0.79 -18.86
C SER A 268 -2.03 -0.12 -17.74
N LEU A 269 -2.41 1.12 -17.35
CA LEU A 269 -1.84 1.79 -16.17
C LEU A 269 -2.21 1.06 -14.87
N PHE A 270 -3.46 0.62 -14.73
CA PHE A 270 -3.93 -0.19 -13.61
C PHE A 270 -3.12 -1.50 -13.48
N ALA A 271 -3.02 -2.28 -14.57
CA ALA A 271 -2.24 -3.53 -14.57
C ALA A 271 -0.75 -3.29 -14.29
N SER A 272 -0.18 -2.21 -14.83
CA SER A 272 1.23 -1.85 -14.62
C SER A 272 1.53 -1.34 -13.21
N TYR A 273 0.51 -0.99 -12.42
CA TYR A 273 0.68 -0.64 -11.02
C TYR A 273 1.06 -1.87 -10.17
N PHE A 274 0.48 -3.03 -10.49
CA PHE A 274 0.69 -4.34 -9.82
C PHE A 274 1.63 -5.28 -10.58
N PRO A 275 2.43 -4.78 -11.54
CA PRO A 275 3.02 -5.62 -12.59
C PRO A 275 2.23 -6.87 -13.01
N ALA A 276 0.92 -6.74 -13.25
CA ALA A 276 0.03 -7.89 -13.36
C ALA A 276 0.23 -8.70 -14.66
N ARG A 277 0.05 -10.02 -14.59
CA ARG A 277 0.15 -10.96 -15.73
C ARG A 277 -0.95 -12.01 -15.67
N LEU A 278 -1.41 -12.43 -16.84
CA LEU A 278 -2.40 -13.49 -17.01
C LEU A 278 -1.76 -14.64 -17.79
N HIS A 279 -1.81 -15.83 -17.21
CA HIS A 279 -1.21 -17.05 -17.72
C HIS A 279 -2.30 -18.10 -17.95
N ARG A 280 -2.10 -18.99 -18.92
CA ARG A 280 -3.04 -20.06 -19.25
C ARG A 280 -2.30 -21.38 -19.37
N SER A 281 -2.76 -22.39 -18.63
CA SER A 281 -2.19 -23.75 -18.66
C SER A 281 -2.59 -24.53 -19.91
N GLN A 282 -3.80 -24.33 -20.42
CA GLN A 282 -4.32 -25.06 -21.58
C GLN A 282 -5.24 -24.20 -22.44
N GLU A 283 -5.23 -24.45 -23.74
CA GLU A 283 -6.21 -23.91 -24.68
C GLU A 283 -7.64 -24.29 -24.33
N LEU A 284 -8.53 -23.30 -24.37
CA LEU A 284 -9.96 -23.50 -24.15
C LEU A 284 -10.70 -23.38 -25.49
N GLU A 285 -11.49 -24.40 -25.81
CA GLU A 285 -12.31 -24.43 -27.01
C GLU A 285 -13.41 -23.35 -26.95
N PRO A 286 -13.57 -22.50 -27.97
CA PRO A 286 -14.60 -21.47 -28.00
C PRO A 286 -16.02 -22.01 -28.23
N THR A 287 -16.16 -23.33 -28.42
CA THR A 287 -17.42 -24.05 -28.60
C THR A 287 -18.06 -24.48 -27.27
N ARG A 288 -17.33 -24.38 -26.16
CA ARG A 288 -17.79 -24.76 -24.83
C ARG A 288 -18.21 -23.53 -24.02
N LYS A 289 -18.90 -23.79 -22.90
CA LYS A 289 -19.22 -22.81 -21.86
C LYS A 289 -18.26 -23.00 -20.69
N TYR A 290 -17.92 -21.92 -19.99
CA TYR A 290 -16.97 -21.99 -18.89
C TYR A 290 -17.41 -21.23 -17.65
N ILE A 291 -17.05 -21.75 -16.48
CA ILE A 291 -17.08 -21.02 -15.21
C ILE A 291 -15.65 -20.99 -14.67
N PHE A 292 -15.02 -19.82 -14.74
CA PHE A 292 -13.75 -19.56 -14.09
C PHE A 292 -13.98 -19.34 -12.59
N GLY A 293 -13.39 -20.19 -11.75
CA GLY A 293 -13.39 -19.99 -10.30
C GLY A 293 -12.09 -19.31 -9.88
N TYR A 294 -12.18 -18.03 -9.51
CA TYR A 294 -11.04 -17.21 -9.10
C TYR A 294 -10.77 -17.30 -7.60
N HIS A 295 -9.50 -17.53 -7.25
CA HIS A 295 -8.99 -17.67 -5.89
C HIS A 295 -7.61 -16.99 -5.74
N PRO A 296 -7.28 -16.40 -4.59
CA PRO A 296 -8.19 -16.00 -3.52
C PRO A 296 -8.98 -14.74 -3.91
N HIS A 297 -10.02 -14.40 -3.15
CA HIS A 297 -10.77 -13.16 -3.31
C HIS A 297 -9.91 -11.94 -2.99
N GLY A 298 -9.00 -12.06 -2.02
CA GLY A 298 -8.34 -10.91 -1.42
C GLY A 298 -9.37 -9.92 -0.87
N ILE A 299 -8.99 -8.65 -0.74
CA ILE A 299 -9.91 -7.62 -0.24
C ILE A 299 -10.90 -7.16 -1.32
N ILE A 300 -10.42 -6.84 -2.52
CA ILE A 300 -11.22 -6.25 -3.62
C ILE A 300 -11.10 -7.05 -4.94
N SER A 301 -10.29 -8.11 -4.98
CA SER A 301 -10.05 -8.92 -6.19
C SER A 301 -9.53 -8.10 -7.39
N HIS A 302 -8.50 -7.29 -7.18
CA HIS A 302 -7.89 -6.45 -8.23
C HIS A 302 -7.38 -7.29 -9.40
N GLY A 303 -6.88 -8.50 -9.14
CA GLY A 303 -6.43 -9.43 -10.17
C GLY A 303 -7.56 -9.99 -11.00
N ALA A 304 -8.69 -10.32 -10.35
CA ALA A 304 -9.88 -10.73 -11.08
C ALA A 304 -10.37 -9.61 -12.01
N PHE A 305 -10.39 -8.37 -11.51
CA PHE A 305 -10.78 -7.21 -12.32
C PHE A 305 -9.82 -6.99 -13.51
N ALA A 306 -8.51 -6.96 -13.26
CA ALA A 306 -7.50 -6.78 -14.32
C ALA A 306 -7.60 -7.87 -15.41
N ALA A 307 -7.70 -9.13 -15.01
CA ALA A 307 -7.68 -10.27 -15.91
C ALA A 307 -9.01 -10.50 -16.64
N PHE A 308 -10.15 -10.34 -15.97
CA PHE A 308 -11.44 -10.85 -16.44
C PHE A 308 -12.45 -9.76 -16.79
N ALA A 309 -12.32 -8.55 -16.24
CA ALA A 309 -13.18 -7.42 -16.57
C ALA A 309 -12.58 -6.51 -17.65
N THR A 310 -11.26 -6.30 -17.63
CA THR A 310 -10.57 -5.44 -18.62
C THR A 310 -9.92 -6.26 -19.74
N GLU A 311 -9.37 -5.60 -20.76
CA GLU A 311 -8.45 -6.22 -21.73
C GLU A 311 -6.98 -5.88 -21.45
N ALA A 312 -6.65 -5.33 -20.27
CA ALA A 312 -5.29 -4.91 -19.94
C ALA A 312 -4.26 -6.05 -19.94
N LEU A 313 -4.71 -7.26 -19.61
CA LEU A 313 -3.89 -8.48 -19.60
C LEU A 313 -4.13 -9.35 -20.85
N GLY A 314 -4.85 -8.85 -21.86
CA GLY A 314 -5.05 -9.55 -23.12
C GLY A 314 -5.94 -10.78 -23.04
N PHE A 315 -7.02 -10.76 -22.24
CA PHE A 315 -7.92 -11.90 -22.09
C PHE A 315 -8.41 -12.44 -23.45
N SER A 316 -8.86 -11.57 -24.34
CA SER A 316 -9.36 -11.97 -25.66
C SER A 316 -8.27 -12.53 -26.58
N GLN A 317 -6.99 -12.21 -26.33
CA GLN A 317 -5.84 -12.79 -27.03
C GLN A 317 -5.55 -14.19 -26.49
N LEU A 318 -5.63 -14.38 -25.18
CA LEU A 318 -5.34 -15.65 -24.51
C LEU A 318 -6.50 -16.66 -24.60
N PHE A 319 -7.74 -16.19 -24.76
CA PHE A 319 -8.94 -17.01 -24.86
C PHE A 319 -9.79 -16.57 -26.08
N PRO A 320 -9.29 -16.79 -27.31
CA PRO A 320 -9.96 -16.31 -28.51
C PRO A 320 -11.34 -16.95 -28.68
N GLY A 321 -12.35 -16.13 -28.99
CA GLY A 321 -13.73 -16.59 -29.17
C GLY A 321 -14.50 -16.84 -27.87
N ILE A 322 -13.89 -16.64 -26.70
CA ILE A 322 -14.56 -16.73 -25.40
C ILE A 322 -14.93 -15.33 -24.90
N THR A 323 -16.20 -15.10 -24.60
CA THR A 323 -16.69 -13.87 -23.98
C THR A 323 -16.92 -14.10 -22.49
N ASN A 324 -16.00 -13.61 -21.66
CA ASN A 324 -16.09 -13.72 -20.22
C ASN A 324 -16.78 -12.53 -19.55
N THR A 325 -17.58 -12.80 -18.52
CA THR A 325 -18.24 -11.80 -17.65
C THR A 325 -17.77 -12.02 -16.21
N LEU A 326 -17.06 -11.06 -15.63
CA LEU A 326 -16.72 -11.08 -14.20
C LEU A 326 -17.96 -10.75 -13.37
N LEU A 327 -18.26 -11.59 -12.38
CA LEU A 327 -19.46 -11.45 -11.57
C LEU A 327 -19.18 -10.70 -10.26
N THR A 328 -20.15 -9.87 -9.86
CA THR A 328 -20.10 -9.10 -8.61
C THR A 328 -21.48 -9.08 -7.94
N LEU A 329 -21.57 -8.41 -6.78
CA LEU A 329 -22.80 -8.33 -6.00
C LEU A 329 -23.93 -7.68 -6.81
N GLU A 330 -25.14 -8.23 -6.69
CA GLU A 330 -26.32 -7.75 -7.40
C GLU A 330 -26.63 -6.28 -7.10
N GLY A 331 -26.43 -5.86 -5.84
CA GLY A 331 -26.64 -4.47 -5.41
C GLY A 331 -25.83 -3.43 -6.22
N ASN A 332 -24.69 -3.82 -6.77
CA ASN A 332 -23.88 -2.93 -7.63
C ASN A 332 -24.64 -2.44 -8.87
N PHE A 333 -25.62 -3.23 -9.36
CA PHE A 333 -26.42 -2.89 -10.52
C PHE A 333 -27.67 -2.06 -10.19
N LYS A 334 -27.84 -1.70 -8.91
CA LYS A 334 -28.90 -0.79 -8.43
C LYS A 334 -28.34 0.53 -7.91
N LEU A 335 -27.01 0.69 -7.85
CA LEU A 335 -26.35 1.94 -7.47
C LEU A 335 -26.33 2.92 -8.66
N PRO A 336 -26.98 4.09 -8.57
CA PRO A 336 -26.94 5.10 -9.63
C PRO A 336 -25.51 5.53 -9.97
N LEU A 337 -25.24 5.81 -11.25
CA LEU A 337 -23.94 6.12 -11.87
C LEU A 337 -22.90 4.98 -11.83
N TYR A 338 -22.79 4.27 -10.71
CA TYR A 338 -21.89 3.13 -10.58
C TYR A 338 -22.34 1.94 -11.44
N ARG A 339 -23.66 1.72 -11.56
CA ARG A 339 -24.24 0.72 -12.46
C ARG A 339 -23.72 0.86 -13.89
N GLU A 340 -23.66 2.07 -14.43
CA GLU A 340 -23.22 2.32 -15.81
C GLU A 340 -21.74 2.00 -15.97
N TYR A 341 -20.93 2.32 -14.96
CA TYR A 341 -19.54 1.90 -14.92
C TYR A 341 -19.41 0.38 -14.93
N ALA A 342 -20.11 -0.33 -14.03
CA ALA A 342 -20.07 -1.79 -13.94
C ALA A 342 -20.54 -2.48 -15.22
N LEU A 343 -21.68 -2.05 -15.78
CA LEU A 343 -22.24 -2.59 -17.01
C LEU A 343 -21.36 -2.32 -18.24
N ARG A 344 -20.75 -1.12 -18.36
CA ARG A 344 -19.81 -0.81 -19.46
C ARG A 344 -18.54 -1.65 -19.40
N MET A 345 -18.06 -1.95 -18.20
CA MET A 345 -16.98 -2.92 -17.99
C MET A 345 -17.38 -4.36 -18.31
N GLY A 346 -18.68 -4.62 -18.51
CA GLY A 346 -19.21 -5.94 -18.79
C GLY A 346 -19.23 -6.84 -17.56
N LEU A 347 -19.41 -6.27 -16.37
CA LEU A 347 -19.67 -7.02 -15.14
C LEU A 347 -21.13 -7.53 -15.13
N GLY A 348 -21.36 -8.64 -14.44
CA GLY A 348 -22.70 -9.23 -14.25
C GLY A 348 -23.00 -9.52 -12.78
N SER A 349 -24.27 -9.76 -12.46
CA SER A 349 -24.64 -10.21 -11.11
C SER A 349 -24.18 -11.65 -10.88
N VAL A 350 -23.72 -11.94 -9.66
CA VAL A 350 -23.39 -13.29 -9.18
C VAL A 350 -24.63 -14.11 -8.81
N SER A 351 -25.84 -13.55 -8.95
CA SER A 351 -27.09 -14.30 -8.73
C SER A 351 -27.19 -15.49 -9.67
N ARG A 352 -27.84 -16.56 -9.21
CA ARG A 352 -28.02 -17.80 -9.99
C ARG A 352 -28.69 -17.52 -11.33
N GLU A 353 -29.75 -16.72 -11.33
CA GLU A 353 -30.50 -16.35 -12.53
C GLU A 353 -29.61 -15.64 -13.55
N SER A 354 -28.82 -14.66 -13.11
CA SER A 354 -27.85 -13.95 -13.96
C SER A 354 -26.83 -14.91 -14.56
N CYS A 355 -26.27 -15.81 -13.76
CA CYS A 355 -25.33 -16.81 -14.23
C CYS A 355 -25.93 -17.71 -15.32
N GLU A 356 -27.13 -18.26 -15.06
CA GLU A 356 -27.86 -19.10 -16.01
C GLU A 356 -28.18 -18.31 -17.29
N ASN A 357 -28.62 -17.06 -17.18
CA ASN A 357 -28.89 -16.18 -18.33
C ASN A 357 -27.63 -15.90 -19.16
N ILE A 358 -26.49 -15.60 -18.53
CA ILE A 358 -25.23 -15.31 -19.23
C ILE A 358 -24.71 -16.54 -19.97
N LEU A 359 -24.85 -17.73 -19.37
CA LEU A 359 -24.40 -19.00 -19.91
C LEU A 359 -25.36 -19.59 -20.95
N SER A 360 -26.61 -19.18 -21.00
CA SER A 360 -27.62 -19.70 -21.94
C SER A 360 -27.92 -18.77 -23.11
N LYS A 361 -27.51 -17.49 -23.06
CA LYS A 361 -27.82 -16.48 -24.09
C LYS A 361 -26.59 -16.00 -24.83
N GLY A 362 -26.78 -15.73 -26.12
CA GLY A 362 -25.75 -15.16 -26.99
C GLY A 362 -24.69 -16.18 -27.37
N GLY A 363 -23.44 -15.77 -27.53
CA GLY A 363 -22.42 -16.64 -28.09
C GLY A 363 -22.63 -16.90 -29.58
N ARG A 364 -21.80 -17.76 -30.18
CA ARG A 364 -21.81 -17.99 -31.64
C ARG A 364 -23.06 -18.68 -32.16
N ASN A 365 -23.73 -19.48 -31.33
CA ASN A 365 -24.95 -20.21 -31.69
C ASN A 365 -26.22 -19.61 -31.07
N GLY A 366 -26.13 -18.48 -30.35
CA GLY A 366 -27.26 -17.89 -29.62
C GLY A 366 -27.61 -18.57 -28.28
N GLU A 367 -27.07 -19.77 -28.01
CA GLU A 367 -27.37 -20.61 -26.83
C GLU A 367 -26.20 -20.66 -25.82
N GLY A 368 -25.32 -19.66 -25.89
CA GLY A 368 -24.22 -19.48 -24.95
C GLY A 368 -22.89 -20.12 -25.37
N MET A 369 -22.75 -20.59 -26.61
CA MET A 369 -21.46 -21.11 -27.11
C MET A 369 -20.36 -20.04 -27.04
N GLY A 370 -19.27 -20.34 -26.33
CA GLY A 370 -18.17 -19.40 -26.10
C GLY A 370 -18.45 -18.40 -24.99
N ARG A 371 -19.51 -18.59 -24.19
CA ARG A 371 -19.76 -17.77 -23.00
C ARG A 371 -18.99 -18.30 -21.81
N ALA A 372 -18.47 -17.37 -21.02
CA ALA A 372 -17.87 -17.68 -19.74
C ALA A 372 -18.29 -16.69 -18.67
N ILE A 373 -18.29 -17.16 -17.43
CA ILE A 373 -18.42 -16.31 -16.25
C ILE A 373 -17.22 -16.52 -15.33
N THR A 374 -16.78 -15.48 -14.65
CA THR A 374 -15.78 -15.57 -13.59
C THR A 374 -16.44 -15.30 -12.26
N ILE A 375 -16.33 -16.26 -11.34
CA ILE A 375 -16.84 -16.17 -9.98
C ILE A 375 -15.64 -16.12 -9.04
N VAL A 376 -15.58 -15.09 -8.20
CA VAL A 376 -14.65 -15.07 -7.09
C VAL A 376 -15.26 -15.90 -5.95
N VAL A 377 -14.85 -17.18 -5.87
CA VAL A 377 -15.61 -18.20 -5.15
C VAL A 377 -15.63 -17.97 -3.65
N GLY A 378 -14.53 -17.52 -3.05
CA GLY A 378 -14.41 -17.28 -1.61
C GLY A 378 -15.24 -16.10 -1.08
N GLY A 379 -15.58 -15.13 -1.93
CA GLY A 379 -16.44 -13.99 -1.59
C GLY A 379 -16.04 -13.24 -0.31
N ALA A 380 -17.03 -12.61 0.31
CA ALA A 380 -16.87 -11.82 1.54
C ALA A 380 -16.38 -12.61 2.78
N ARG A 381 -16.34 -13.96 2.75
CA ARG A 381 -15.79 -14.76 3.87
C ARG A 381 -14.28 -14.84 3.74
N GLU A 382 -13.80 -15.19 2.56
CA GLU A 382 -12.37 -15.33 2.27
C GLU A 382 -11.66 -13.97 2.31
N SER A 383 -12.37 -12.89 1.95
CA SER A 383 -11.85 -11.53 2.12
C SER A 383 -11.60 -11.13 3.58
N LEU A 384 -12.16 -11.85 4.56
CA LEU A 384 -11.86 -11.64 5.98
C LEU A 384 -10.64 -12.44 6.45
N GLU A 385 -10.27 -13.50 5.73
CA GLU A 385 -9.11 -14.35 6.01
C GLU A 385 -7.87 -13.93 5.19
N SER A 386 -7.97 -12.82 4.45
CA SER A 386 -6.93 -12.35 3.53
C SER A 386 -5.73 -11.76 4.30
N MET A 387 -4.65 -12.52 4.35
CA MET A 387 -3.41 -12.14 5.03
C MET A 387 -2.22 -12.27 4.07
N PRO A 388 -1.28 -11.30 4.07
CA PRO A 388 -0.02 -11.45 3.36
C PRO A 388 0.73 -12.72 3.83
N GLY A 389 1.38 -13.42 2.90
CA GLY A 389 2.16 -14.63 3.16
C GLY A 389 1.35 -15.93 3.23
N SER A 390 0.02 -15.88 3.09
CA SER A 390 -0.83 -17.07 3.18
C SER A 390 -1.95 -17.10 2.13
N MET A 391 -2.44 -18.31 1.83
CA MET A 391 -3.60 -18.53 0.97
C MET A 391 -4.53 -19.57 1.59
N ARG A 392 -5.54 -19.05 2.29
CA ARG A 392 -6.60 -19.83 2.92
C ARG A 392 -7.87 -19.66 2.10
N LEU A 393 -8.31 -20.73 1.44
CA LEU A 393 -9.44 -20.70 0.52
C LEU A 393 -10.70 -21.25 1.15
N VAL A 394 -11.77 -20.47 1.16
CA VAL A 394 -13.09 -20.87 1.66
C VAL A 394 -13.81 -21.63 0.57
N LEU A 395 -13.60 -22.95 0.49
CA LEU A 395 -14.03 -23.76 -0.63
C LEU A 395 -14.67 -25.10 -0.24
N ASN A 396 -14.34 -25.71 0.90
CA ASN A 396 -14.79 -27.07 1.24
C ASN A 396 -16.32 -27.24 1.16
N ARG A 397 -17.09 -26.26 1.64
CA ARG A 397 -18.58 -26.29 1.58
C ARG A 397 -19.16 -25.55 0.38
N ARG A 398 -18.36 -24.91 -0.47
CA ARG A 398 -18.83 -24.02 -1.54
C ARG A 398 -19.12 -24.73 -2.86
N GLN A 399 -20.08 -25.64 -2.85
CA GLN A 399 -20.44 -26.42 -4.05
C GLN A 399 -21.43 -25.70 -5.01
N GLY A 400 -21.85 -24.46 -4.70
CA GLY A 400 -22.88 -23.75 -5.47
C GLY A 400 -22.50 -23.51 -6.94
N PHE A 401 -21.25 -23.09 -7.17
CA PHE A 401 -20.74 -22.86 -8.54
C PHE A 401 -20.57 -24.16 -9.33
N VAL A 402 -20.26 -25.28 -8.65
CA VAL A 402 -20.20 -26.62 -9.26
C VAL A 402 -21.59 -27.07 -9.72
N LYS A 403 -22.60 -26.90 -8.86
CA LYS A 403 -24.01 -27.19 -9.22
C LYS A 403 -24.47 -26.34 -10.41
N LEU A 404 -24.06 -25.07 -10.45
CA LEU A 404 -24.34 -24.17 -11.57
C LEU A 404 -23.66 -24.62 -12.87
N ALA A 405 -22.39 -25.01 -12.81
CA ALA A 405 -21.65 -25.57 -13.94
C ALA A 405 -22.34 -26.80 -14.53
N ILE A 406 -22.67 -27.78 -13.67
CA ILE A 406 -23.32 -29.03 -14.08
C ILE A 406 -24.69 -28.74 -14.70
N ARG A 407 -25.50 -27.83 -14.13
CA ARG A 407 -26.81 -27.48 -14.72
C ARG A 407 -26.71 -26.89 -16.12
N ASN A 408 -25.67 -26.10 -16.36
CA ASN A 408 -25.50 -25.38 -17.62
C ASN A 408 -24.58 -26.10 -18.60
N GLY A 409 -23.98 -27.24 -18.23
CA GLY A 409 -22.97 -27.90 -19.07
C GLY A 409 -21.76 -26.99 -19.32
N ALA A 410 -21.36 -26.20 -18.32
CA ALA A 410 -20.24 -25.28 -18.40
C ALA A 410 -19.03 -25.84 -17.65
N ASP A 411 -17.91 -26.00 -18.34
CA ASP A 411 -16.70 -26.57 -17.76
C ASP A 411 -16.13 -25.65 -16.68
N LEU A 412 -15.70 -26.25 -15.57
CA LEU A 412 -15.09 -25.49 -14.47
C LEU A 412 -13.62 -25.26 -14.79
N VAL A 413 -13.16 -24.02 -14.62
CA VAL A 413 -11.75 -23.67 -14.83
C VAL A 413 -11.21 -23.04 -13.55
N PRO A 414 -10.34 -23.73 -12.81
CA PRO A 414 -9.73 -23.17 -11.61
C PRO A 414 -8.75 -22.04 -11.97
N VAL A 415 -8.73 -20.97 -11.19
CA VAL A 415 -7.82 -19.84 -11.39
C VAL A 415 -7.20 -19.43 -10.04
N ILE A 416 -5.87 -19.29 -10.01
CA ILE A 416 -5.11 -18.81 -8.86
C ILE A 416 -4.48 -17.45 -9.18
N GLY A 417 -4.77 -16.44 -8.36
CA GLY A 417 -4.14 -15.11 -8.38
C GLY A 417 -3.04 -14.99 -7.32
N PHE A 418 -1.82 -15.35 -7.68
CA PHE A 418 -0.66 -15.14 -6.82
C PHE A 418 -0.42 -13.64 -6.62
N GLY A 419 -0.21 -13.23 -5.36
CA GLY A 419 0.00 -11.83 -4.97
C GLY A 419 -1.26 -11.04 -4.60
N GLU A 420 -2.46 -11.60 -4.76
CA GLU A 420 -3.72 -10.90 -4.44
C GLU A 420 -3.83 -10.54 -2.94
N ASN A 421 -3.43 -11.45 -2.04
CA ASN A 421 -3.44 -11.21 -0.60
C ASN A 421 -2.35 -10.24 -0.13
N GLU A 422 -1.32 -9.99 -0.95
CA GLU A 422 -0.20 -9.07 -0.65
C GLU A 422 -0.56 -7.60 -0.89
N LEU A 423 -1.73 -7.33 -1.46
CA LEU A 423 -2.13 -5.98 -1.85
C LEU A 423 -2.54 -5.11 -0.66
N TYR A 424 -2.89 -5.71 0.48
CA TYR A 424 -3.37 -5.01 1.65
C TYR A 424 -2.93 -5.72 2.93
N GLU A 425 -2.74 -4.95 4.01
CA GLU A 425 -2.58 -5.51 5.35
C GLU A 425 -3.89 -5.38 6.12
N GLN A 426 -4.49 -6.52 6.45
CA GLN A 426 -5.73 -6.58 7.20
C GLN A 426 -5.47 -6.69 8.71
N LEU A 427 -6.37 -6.13 9.52
CA LEU A 427 -6.39 -6.43 10.95
C LEU A 427 -6.70 -7.91 11.14
N ASN A 428 -5.81 -8.63 11.83
CA ASN A 428 -5.96 -10.06 12.06
C ASN A 428 -7.29 -10.34 12.80
N PRO A 429 -8.24 -11.09 12.20
CA PRO A 429 -9.54 -11.36 12.80
C PRO A 429 -9.46 -12.06 14.15
N HIS A 430 -8.45 -12.93 14.34
CA HIS A 430 -8.26 -13.70 15.56
C HIS A 430 -7.81 -12.84 16.74
N LYS A 431 -7.18 -11.70 16.48
CA LYS A 431 -6.76 -10.74 17.53
C LYS A 431 -7.89 -9.81 17.97
N HIS A 432 -8.98 -9.70 17.20
CA HIS A 432 -10.08 -8.78 17.48
C HIS A 432 -11.47 -9.46 17.33
N PRO A 433 -11.86 -10.36 18.26
CA PRO A 433 -13.07 -11.19 18.11
C PRO A 433 -14.38 -10.40 18.04
N TRP A 434 -14.47 -9.24 18.70
CA TRP A 434 -15.65 -8.38 18.71
C TRP A 434 -15.86 -7.66 17.37
N VAL A 435 -14.78 -7.18 16.74
CA VAL A 435 -14.81 -6.62 15.37
C VAL A 435 -15.27 -7.69 14.38
N TYR A 436 -14.70 -8.89 14.47
CA TYR A 436 -15.09 -10.02 13.62
C TYR A 436 -16.55 -10.41 13.78
N ARG A 437 -17.07 -10.47 15.02
CA ARG A 437 -18.51 -10.72 15.27
C ARG A 437 -19.40 -9.66 14.63
N GLY A 438 -19.00 -8.38 14.71
CA GLY A 438 -19.70 -7.28 14.03
C GLY A 438 -19.71 -7.44 12.51
N GLN A 439 -18.55 -7.70 11.91
CA GLN A 439 -18.41 -7.94 10.46
C GLN A 439 -19.24 -9.14 9.98
N MET A 440 -19.32 -10.20 10.78
CA MET A 440 -20.12 -11.39 10.49
C MET A 440 -21.62 -11.13 10.62
N LEU A 441 -22.04 -10.27 11.56
CA LEU A 441 -23.42 -9.81 11.67
C LEU A 441 -23.82 -8.97 10.45
N THR A 442 -22.99 -8.00 10.06
CA THR A 442 -23.22 -7.19 8.85
C THR A 442 -23.30 -8.07 7.60
N LYS A 443 -22.39 -9.04 7.46
CA LYS A 443 -22.45 -10.02 6.37
C LYS A 443 -23.77 -10.80 6.37
N LYS A 444 -24.24 -11.27 7.53
CA LYS A 444 -25.48 -12.03 7.67
C LYS A 444 -26.71 -11.18 7.28
N LEU A 445 -26.70 -9.89 7.62
CA LEU A 445 -27.81 -8.98 7.37
C LEU A 445 -27.81 -8.41 5.94
N MET A 446 -26.65 -8.07 5.40
CA MET A 446 -26.52 -7.30 4.16
C MET A 446 -25.87 -8.06 3.00
N GLY A 447 -25.29 -9.24 3.22
CA GLY A 447 -24.61 -10.05 2.19
C GLY A 447 -23.22 -9.55 1.79
N TRP A 448 -22.76 -8.42 2.35
CA TRP A 448 -21.42 -7.87 2.19
C TRP A 448 -20.84 -7.44 3.54
N THR A 449 -19.52 -7.32 3.61
CA THR A 449 -18.82 -6.81 4.80
C THR A 449 -17.64 -5.95 4.36
N VAL A 450 -17.33 -4.91 5.13
CA VAL A 450 -16.14 -4.10 4.91
C VAL A 450 -15.02 -4.68 5.78
N PRO A 451 -14.02 -5.36 5.19
CA PRO A 451 -12.81 -5.68 5.93
C PRO A 451 -12.18 -4.38 6.44
N ILE A 452 -11.71 -4.36 7.69
CA ILE A 452 -10.91 -3.25 8.20
C ILE A 452 -9.46 -3.54 7.80
N PHE A 453 -8.99 -2.82 6.79
CA PHE A 453 -7.64 -2.98 6.24
C PHE A 453 -6.94 -1.64 6.14
N HIS A 454 -5.62 -1.70 6.12
CA HIS A 454 -4.76 -0.56 5.83
C HIS A 454 -3.77 -0.94 4.72
N ALA A 455 -3.47 0.03 3.87
CA ALA A 455 -2.39 -0.02 2.89
C ALA A 455 -1.79 1.38 2.77
N ARG A 456 -1.37 1.82 1.57
CA ARG A 456 -0.80 3.17 1.37
C ARG A 456 -1.88 4.26 1.43
N GLY A 457 -1.50 5.41 1.96
CA GLY A 457 -2.19 6.66 1.69
C GLY A 457 -1.92 7.19 0.28
N ILE A 458 -2.80 8.09 -0.19
CA ILE A 458 -2.63 8.79 -1.48
C ILE A 458 -1.37 9.69 -1.42
N PHE A 459 -1.08 10.26 -0.24
CA PHE A 459 0.05 11.15 0.00
C PHE A 459 1.12 10.59 0.96
N ASN A 460 0.86 9.44 1.63
CA ASN A 460 1.77 8.82 2.59
C ASN A 460 1.91 7.30 2.37
N TYR A 461 3.02 6.69 2.83
CA TYR A 461 3.34 5.28 2.61
C TYR A 461 2.71 4.29 3.59
N ASP A 462 2.19 4.79 4.72
CA ASP A 462 1.96 3.91 5.87
C ASP A 462 0.49 3.81 6.30
N VAL A 463 -0.44 4.67 5.83
CA VAL A 463 -1.89 4.54 6.14
C VAL A 463 -2.81 5.07 5.03
N GLY A 464 -3.59 4.18 4.41
CA GLY A 464 -4.73 4.54 3.54
C GLY A 464 -5.37 3.38 2.76
N LEU A 465 -6.23 3.71 1.79
CA LEU A 465 -7.03 2.75 1.01
C LEU A 465 -6.33 2.21 -0.25
N MET A 466 -5.11 2.66 -0.52
CA MET A 466 -4.45 2.43 -1.80
C MET A 466 -3.57 1.17 -1.70
N PRO A 467 -3.78 0.13 -2.52
CA PRO A 467 -3.12 -1.16 -2.36
C PRO A 467 -1.61 -1.11 -2.60
N TYR A 468 -0.84 -1.99 -1.97
CA TYR A 468 0.61 -2.08 -2.21
C TYR A 468 0.94 -2.43 -3.68
N ARG A 469 2.07 -1.89 -4.16
CA ARG A 469 2.62 -2.23 -5.49
C ARG A 469 3.33 -3.59 -5.41
N ARG A 470 2.56 -4.67 -5.52
CA ARG A 470 3.10 -6.04 -5.54
C ARG A 470 2.81 -6.70 -6.89
N PRO A 471 3.72 -7.55 -7.40
CA PRO A 471 3.46 -8.37 -8.58
C PRO A 471 2.21 -9.22 -8.39
N MET A 472 1.45 -9.41 -9.47
CA MET A 472 0.24 -10.24 -9.46
C MET A 472 0.23 -11.17 -10.67
N ASN A 473 0.26 -12.48 -10.42
CA ASN A 473 0.28 -13.49 -11.47
C ASN A 473 -1.00 -14.32 -11.39
N ILE A 474 -1.88 -14.14 -12.38
CA ILE A 474 -3.14 -14.87 -12.49
C ILE A 474 -2.90 -16.09 -13.38
N VAL A 475 -2.99 -17.29 -12.83
CA VAL A 475 -2.77 -18.56 -13.54
C VAL A 475 -4.11 -19.26 -13.73
N VAL A 476 -4.51 -19.44 -14.98
CA VAL A 476 -5.70 -20.20 -15.37
C VAL A 476 -5.34 -21.67 -15.58
N GLY A 477 -6.05 -22.55 -14.89
CA GLY A 477 -5.86 -24.00 -14.91
C GLY A 477 -6.50 -24.71 -16.08
N ARG A 478 -6.45 -26.05 -16.00
CA ARG A 478 -7.10 -26.93 -16.97
C ARG A 478 -8.60 -27.00 -16.70
N PRO A 479 -9.45 -27.09 -17.74
CA PRO A 479 -10.89 -27.23 -17.56
C PRO A 479 -11.24 -28.63 -17.02
N ILE A 480 -12.05 -28.67 -15.97
CA ILE A 480 -12.76 -29.89 -15.55
C ILE A 480 -14.02 -30.01 -16.39
N LYS A 481 -14.03 -31.00 -17.28
CA LYS A 481 -15.18 -31.26 -18.16
C LYS A 481 -16.37 -31.74 -17.34
N VAL A 482 -17.50 -31.05 -17.49
CA VAL A 482 -18.75 -31.43 -16.83
C VAL A 482 -19.76 -32.00 -17.82
N GLN A 483 -20.52 -32.99 -17.37
CA GLN A 483 -21.69 -33.50 -18.07
C GLN A 483 -22.92 -32.77 -17.55
N GLN A 484 -23.76 -32.30 -18.48
CA GLN A 484 -24.91 -31.49 -18.11
C GLN A 484 -25.99 -32.34 -17.41
N GLN A 485 -26.46 -31.90 -16.24
CA GLN A 485 -27.57 -32.51 -15.52
C GLN A 485 -28.53 -31.44 -15.00
N LYS A 486 -29.81 -31.51 -15.38
CA LYS A 486 -30.85 -30.55 -14.93
C LYS A 486 -30.97 -30.52 -13.40
N ASN A 487 -30.93 -31.71 -12.79
CA ASN A 487 -30.88 -31.90 -11.34
C ASN A 487 -29.55 -32.59 -11.01
N PRO A 488 -28.51 -31.83 -10.62
CA PRO A 488 -27.19 -32.40 -10.32
C PRO A 488 -27.29 -33.42 -9.19
N ASP A 489 -26.81 -34.63 -9.47
CA ASP A 489 -26.64 -35.66 -8.44
C ASP A 489 -25.58 -35.24 -7.42
N LYS A 490 -25.78 -35.61 -6.15
CA LYS A 490 -24.90 -35.18 -5.06
C LYS A 490 -23.50 -35.79 -5.19
N ASP A 491 -23.42 -37.07 -5.52
CA ASP A 491 -22.13 -37.78 -5.63
C ASP A 491 -21.35 -37.26 -6.84
N TYR A 492 -22.05 -36.96 -7.94
CA TYR A 492 -21.42 -36.32 -9.09
C TYR A 492 -20.92 -34.90 -8.79
N VAL A 493 -21.69 -34.08 -8.06
CA VAL A 493 -21.26 -32.75 -7.61
C VAL A 493 -20.00 -32.84 -6.75
N GLU A 494 -19.95 -33.79 -5.81
CA GLU A 494 -18.81 -33.99 -4.93
C GLU A 494 -17.57 -34.44 -5.70
N LYS A 495 -17.74 -35.37 -6.65
CA LYS A 495 -16.66 -35.81 -7.56
C LYS A 495 -16.07 -34.64 -8.35
N VAL A 496 -16.91 -33.82 -8.98
CA VAL A 496 -16.46 -32.66 -9.77
C VAL A 496 -15.81 -31.61 -8.87
N HIS A 497 -16.36 -31.38 -7.67
CA HIS A 497 -15.77 -30.46 -6.69
C HIS A 497 -14.38 -30.92 -6.23
N LYS A 498 -14.21 -32.23 -5.99
CA LYS A 498 -12.90 -32.81 -5.66
C LYS A 498 -11.91 -32.61 -6.80
N GLN A 499 -12.30 -32.89 -8.04
CA GLN A 499 -11.44 -32.65 -9.22
C GLN A 499 -11.04 -31.17 -9.35
N TYR A 500 -11.97 -30.26 -9.03
CA TYR A 500 -11.70 -28.82 -9.00
C TYR A 500 -10.66 -28.44 -7.94
N ILE A 501 -10.78 -29.00 -6.73
CA ILE A 501 -9.81 -28.82 -5.65
C ILE A 501 -8.45 -29.40 -6.02
N ASP A 502 -8.41 -30.63 -6.54
CA ASP A 502 -7.17 -31.31 -6.92
C ASP A 502 -6.40 -30.50 -7.98
N GLU A 503 -7.10 -29.91 -8.94
CA GLU A 503 -6.50 -29.04 -9.96
C GLU A 503 -6.03 -27.69 -9.39
N LEU A 504 -6.73 -27.09 -8.42
CA LEU A 504 -6.21 -25.92 -7.68
C LEU A 504 -4.92 -26.25 -6.93
N VAL A 505 -4.90 -27.36 -6.19
CA VAL A 505 -3.72 -27.81 -5.45
C VAL A 505 -2.56 -28.09 -6.39
N ARG A 506 -2.83 -28.64 -7.58
CA ARG A 506 -1.81 -28.81 -8.62
C ARG A 506 -1.25 -27.46 -9.07
N LEU A 507 -2.11 -26.50 -9.46
CA LEU A 507 -1.66 -25.16 -9.87
C LEU A 507 -0.81 -24.46 -8.80
N TRP A 508 -1.21 -24.62 -7.54
CA TRP A 508 -0.44 -24.11 -6.41
C TRP A 508 0.96 -24.73 -6.39
N LYS A 509 1.05 -26.07 -6.39
CA LYS A 509 2.33 -26.79 -6.35
C LYS A 509 3.24 -26.44 -7.53
N ASP A 510 2.69 -26.35 -8.73
CA ASP A 510 3.46 -26.13 -9.95
C ASP A 510 4.04 -24.71 -10.06
N HIS A 511 3.42 -23.72 -9.39
CA HIS A 511 3.77 -22.30 -9.57
C HIS A 511 4.12 -21.55 -8.27
N LYS A 512 3.96 -22.15 -7.09
CA LYS A 512 4.26 -21.48 -5.81
C LYS A 512 5.72 -21.02 -5.72
N ASP A 513 6.66 -21.82 -6.18
CA ASP A 513 8.09 -21.53 -6.05
C ASP A 513 8.51 -20.38 -7.00
N GLU A 514 7.80 -20.23 -8.11
CA GLU A 514 8.02 -19.14 -9.08
C GLU A 514 7.37 -17.83 -8.63
N PHE A 515 6.10 -17.88 -8.20
CA PHE A 515 5.30 -16.67 -7.96
C PHE A 515 5.12 -16.29 -6.48
N ALA A 516 5.46 -17.18 -5.55
CA ALA A 516 5.37 -16.97 -4.12
C ALA A 516 6.60 -17.54 -3.34
N PRO A 517 7.85 -17.26 -3.77
CA PRO A 517 9.05 -17.87 -3.18
C PRO A 517 9.26 -17.51 -1.70
N GLN A 518 8.70 -16.39 -1.25
CA GLN A 518 8.80 -15.92 0.14
C GLN A 518 7.68 -16.44 1.05
N TRP A 519 6.73 -17.23 0.53
CA TRP A 519 5.64 -17.74 1.34
C TRP A 519 6.10 -18.98 2.11
N THR A 520 5.86 -18.98 3.41
CA THR A 520 6.16 -20.09 4.31
C THR A 520 4.96 -21.00 4.53
N GLU A 521 3.75 -20.50 4.31
CA GLU A 521 2.51 -21.25 4.47
C GLU A 521 2.08 -21.89 3.14
N GLU A 522 1.58 -23.12 3.23
CA GLU A 522 0.99 -23.83 2.10
C GLU A 522 -0.47 -23.39 1.87
N LEU A 523 -0.99 -23.70 0.68
CA LEU A 523 -2.41 -23.54 0.38
C LEU A 523 -3.26 -24.35 1.37
N GLU A 524 -4.12 -23.66 2.11
CA GLU A 524 -5.07 -24.27 3.03
C GLU A 524 -6.49 -24.17 2.45
N ILE A 525 -7.21 -25.29 2.41
CA ILE A 525 -8.63 -25.31 2.03
C ILE A 525 -9.46 -25.39 3.31
N ILE A 526 -10.19 -24.32 3.58
CA ILE A 526 -11.03 -24.16 4.76
C ILE A 526 -12.52 -24.16 4.38
N GLU A 527 -13.36 -24.29 5.41
CA GLU A 527 -14.83 -24.21 5.44
C GLU A 527 -15.61 -24.67 4.20
#